data_AF-A0A839IWL2-F1
#
_entry.id   AF-A0A839IWL2-F1
#
_cell.length_a   1.000
_cell.length_b   1.000
_cell.length_c   1.000
_cell.angle_alpha   90.00
_cell.angle_beta   90.00
_cell.angle_gamma   90.00
#
_symmetry.space_group_name_H-M   'P 1'
#
loop_
_entity.id
_entity.type
_entity.pdbx_description
1 polymer ?
#
loop_
_entity_poly.entity_id
_entity_poly.type
_entity_poly.pdbx_seq_one_letter_code
_entity_poly.pdbx_strand_id
1 'polypeptide(L)'
;SNIKRKDSINLKADLIVSSNKTKRTIDDIKIVGYEKFPKSFLKHYLKLKTSQTFDLSEIEKKTEQLNNLRFANQVKSTEVLFQEDSTSLYIYVEKSKSNTFDGFLGFGTNDETNKLEFDGFLNLRLINNLNYG
;
A
#
# COMPACT_ATOMS: atom_id res chain seq x y z
N SER A 1 6.21 -25.67 -30.79
CA SER A 1 4.89 -25.05 -30.62
C SER A 1 3.87 -26.17 -30.47
N ASN A 2 3.10 -26.21 -29.37
CA ASN A 2 2.18 -27.31 -29.05
C ASN A 2 0.78 -27.14 -29.70
N ILE A 3 0.68 -26.24 -30.67
CA ILE A 3 -0.56 -25.91 -31.38
C ILE A 3 -0.50 -26.53 -32.78
N LYS A 4 -1.51 -27.32 -33.15
CA LYS A 4 -1.63 -28.00 -34.44
C LYS A 4 -2.98 -27.70 -35.09
N ARG A 5 -3.04 -27.60 -36.42
CA ARG A 5 -4.33 -27.59 -37.14
C ARG A 5 -5.05 -28.91 -36.93
N LYS A 6 -6.29 -28.82 -36.48
CA LYS A 6 -7.21 -29.96 -36.38
C LYS A 6 -7.93 -30.17 -37.70
N ASP A 7 -8.34 -29.08 -38.35
CA ASP A 7 -8.91 -29.04 -39.70
C ASP A 7 -8.74 -27.63 -40.31
N SER A 8 -9.43 -27.33 -41.41
CA SER A 8 -9.34 -26.06 -42.15
C SER A 8 -9.72 -24.83 -41.33
N ILE A 9 -10.52 -24.99 -40.26
CA ILE A 9 -11.03 -23.87 -39.45
C ILE A 9 -10.69 -24.00 -37.95
N ASN A 10 -10.28 -25.18 -37.48
CA ASN A 10 -10.02 -25.43 -36.06
C ASN A 10 -8.55 -25.71 -35.76
N LEU A 11 -8.08 -25.17 -34.64
CA LEU A 11 -6.79 -25.49 -34.03
C LEU A 11 -7.00 -26.35 -32.79
N LYS A 12 -6.01 -27.19 -32.47
CA LYS A 12 -5.93 -27.94 -31.21
C LYS A 12 -4.57 -27.73 -30.56
N ALA A 13 -4.53 -27.79 -29.24
CA ALA A 13 -3.30 -27.75 -28.48
C ALA A 13 -3.44 -28.60 -27.22
N ASP A 14 -2.32 -29.17 -26.77
CA ASP A 14 -2.24 -29.95 -25.54
C ASP A 14 -1.57 -29.10 -24.46
N LEU A 15 -2.26 -28.92 -23.32
CA LEU A 15 -1.72 -28.27 -22.14
C LEU A 15 -1.18 -29.34 -21.19
N ILE A 16 0.14 -29.31 -20.96
CA ILE A 16 0.79 -30.16 -19.96
C ILE A 16 1.00 -29.31 -18.72
N VAL A 17 0.31 -29.65 -17.63
CA VAL A 17 0.50 -29.00 -16.32
C VAL A 17 1.34 -29.91 -15.45
N SER A 18 2.58 -29.49 -15.18
CA SER A 18 3.46 -30.11 -14.19
C SER A 18 3.34 -29.34 -12.88
N SER A 19 2.56 -29.88 -11.94
CA SER A 19 2.41 -29.31 -10.59
C SER A 19 3.59 -29.73 -9.71
N ASN A 20 4.38 -28.77 -9.24
CA ASN A 20 5.33 -29.01 -8.16
C ASN A 20 4.55 -29.36 -6.88
N LYS A 21 5.03 -30.36 -6.13
CA LYS A 21 4.38 -30.79 -4.87
C LYS A 21 4.47 -29.73 -3.76
N THR A 22 5.43 -28.82 -3.84
CA THR A 22 5.67 -27.77 -2.85
C THR A 22 4.98 -26.47 -3.25
N LYS A 23 4.15 -25.93 -2.35
CA LYS A 23 3.58 -24.60 -2.49
C LYS A 23 4.69 -23.55 -2.34
N ARG A 24 4.66 -22.53 -3.19
CA ARG A 24 5.59 -21.39 -3.05
C ARG A 24 5.26 -20.59 -1.80
N THR A 25 6.30 -20.06 -1.18
CA THR A 25 6.19 -19.08 -0.09
C THR A 25 6.57 -17.70 -0.58
N ILE A 26 6.18 -16.68 0.16
CA ILE A 26 6.65 -15.30 -0.05
C ILE A 26 8.06 -15.20 0.52
N ASP A 27 9.05 -14.92 -0.33
CA ASP A 27 10.45 -14.83 0.09
C ASP A 27 10.85 -13.38 0.38
N ASP A 28 10.28 -12.43 -0.37
CA ASP A 28 10.54 -10.99 -0.20
C ASP A 28 9.27 -10.14 -0.42
N ILE A 29 9.19 -9.01 0.26
CA ILE A 29 8.11 -8.02 0.13
C ILE A 29 8.74 -6.64 -0.04
N LYS A 30 8.56 -6.06 -1.23
CA LYS A 30 9.10 -4.76 -1.61
C LYS A 30 8.00 -3.72 -1.63
N ILE A 31 8.24 -2.60 -0.96
CA ILE A 31 7.39 -1.41 -1.04
C ILE A 31 7.96 -0.47 -2.09
N VAL A 32 7.10 -0.05 -3.03
CA VAL A 32 7.46 0.86 -4.10
C VAL A 32 6.63 2.13 -3.96
N GLY A 33 7.27 3.30 -4.10
CA GLY A 33 6.62 4.63 -4.04
C GLY A 33 6.71 5.32 -2.68
N TYR A 34 6.63 4.57 -1.57
CA TYR A 34 6.77 5.11 -0.21
C TYR A 34 7.85 4.35 0.58
N GLU A 35 9.12 4.69 0.36
CA GLU A 35 10.28 4.01 0.97
C GLU A 35 10.26 3.97 2.50
N LYS A 36 9.73 5.03 3.13
CA LYS A 36 9.59 5.12 4.59
C LYS A 36 8.28 4.53 5.11
N PHE A 37 7.57 3.70 4.34
CA PHE A 37 6.35 3.07 4.83
C PHE A 37 6.63 2.24 6.10
N PRO A 38 5.80 2.35 7.16
CA PRO A 38 6.04 1.65 8.40
C PRO A 38 5.92 0.13 8.22
N LYS A 39 7.04 -0.60 8.31
CA LYS A 39 7.09 -2.06 8.17
C LYS A 39 6.16 -2.80 9.14
N SER A 40 5.85 -2.21 10.29
CA SER A 40 4.87 -2.72 11.25
C SER A 40 3.49 -2.88 10.63
N PHE A 41 3.07 -2.00 9.71
CA PHE A 41 1.77 -2.09 9.05
C PHE A 41 1.71 -3.28 8.07
N LEU A 42 2.82 -3.65 7.42
CA LEU A 42 2.85 -4.87 6.62
C LEU A 42 2.54 -6.10 7.49
N LYS A 43 3.24 -6.20 8.62
CA LYS A 43 3.15 -7.37 9.49
C LYS A 43 1.88 -7.43 10.33
N HIS A 44 1.44 -6.30 10.89
CA HIS A 44 0.36 -6.24 11.87
C HIS A 44 -0.98 -5.81 11.27
N TYR A 45 -0.97 -4.84 10.35
CA TYR A 45 -2.19 -4.35 9.71
C TYR A 45 -2.59 -5.25 8.54
N LEU A 46 -1.71 -5.46 7.56
CA LEU A 46 -1.98 -6.32 6.40
C LEU A 46 -1.82 -7.82 6.70
N LYS A 47 -1.18 -8.19 7.82
CA LYS A 47 -0.86 -9.58 8.18
C LYS A 47 -0.04 -10.31 7.10
N LEU A 48 0.81 -9.56 6.40
CA LEU A 48 1.74 -10.07 5.39
C LEU A 48 3.14 -10.18 6.00
N LYS A 49 3.76 -11.35 5.82
CA LYS A 49 5.14 -11.63 6.23
C LYS A 49 5.77 -12.63 5.27
N THR A 50 7.10 -12.66 5.25
CA THR A 50 7.85 -13.68 4.53
C THR A 50 7.60 -15.07 5.11
N SER A 51 7.89 -16.09 4.33
CA SER A 51 7.65 -17.52 4.61
C SER A 51 6.18 -17.93 4.78
N GLN A 52 5.22 -17.05 4.47
CA GLN A 52 3.82 -17.42 4.31
C GLN A 52 3.59 -18.08 2.95
N THR A 53 2.67 -19.04 2.89
CA THR A 53 2.18 -19.59 1.63
C THR A 53 1.70 -18.47 0.73
N PHE A 54 2.18 -18.46 -0.51
CA PHE A 54 1.76 -17.48 -1.50
C PHE A 54 0.33 -17.77 -1.99
N ASP A 55 -0.55 -16.76 -1.89
CA ASP A 55 -1.89 -16.73 -2.47
C ASP A 55 -2.16 -15.32 -2.97
N LEU A 56 -2.10 -15.12 -4.29
CA LEU A 56 -2.27 -13.79 -4.89
C LEU A 56 -3.61 -13.16 -4.53
N SER A 57 -4.69 -13.95 -4.51
CA SER A 57 -6.03 -13.45 -4.25
C SER A 57 -6.21 -12.98 -2.80
N GLU A 58 -5.59 -13.68 -1.84
CA GLU A 58 -5.57 -13.27 -0.44
C GLU A 58 -4.69 -12.04 -0.24
N ILE A 59 -3.54 -11.99 -0.92
CA ILE A 59 -2.60 -10.86 -0.86
C ILE A 59 -3.26 -9.59 -1.41
N GLU A 60 -3.92 -9.65 -2.56
CA GLU A 60 -4.59 -8.50 -3.17
C GLU A 60 -5.64 -7.92 -2.22
N LYS A 61 -6.53 -8.76 -1.69
CA LYS A 61 -7.56 -8.37 -0.69
C LYS A 61 -6.96 -7.73 0.56
N LYS A 62 -5.82 -8.25 1.04
CA LYS A 62 -5.12 -7.65 2.17
C LYS A 62 -4.58 -6.28 1.79
N THR A 63 -3.91 -6.16 0.65
CA THR A 63 -3.30 -4.89 0.22
C THR A 63 -4.30 -3.79 -0.09
N GLU A 64 -5.53 -4.12 -0.51
CA GLU A 64 -6.61 -3.14 -0.68
C GLU A 64 -6.94 -2.40 0.62
N GLN A 65 -6.69 -3.00 1.78
CA GLN A 65 -6.89 -2.36 3.08
C GLN A 65 -6.01 -1.11 3.26
N LEU A 66 -4.92 -0.98 2.50
CA LEU A 66 -4.08 0.22 2.51
C LEU A 66 -4.89 1.48 2.15
N ASN A 67 -5.92 1.38 1.32
CA ASN A 67 -6.78 2.51 0.96
C ASN A 67 -7.63 3.03 2.13
N ASN A 68 -7.69 2.29 3.24
CA ASN A 68 -8.35 2.73 4.47
C ASN A 68 -7.40 3.50 5.40
N LEU A 69 -6.10 3.53 5.10
CA LEU A 69 -5.15 4.27 5.92
C LEU A 69 -5.25 5.76 5.62
N ARG A 70 -5.18 6.58 6.67
CA ARG A 70 -5.19 8.02 6.48
C ARG A 70 -3.91 8.53 5.82
N PHE A 71 -2.77 7.88 6.03
CA PHE A 71 -1.45 8.39 5.65
C PHE A 71 -0.83 7.73 4.41
N ALA A 72 -1.49 6.72 3.84
CA ALA A 72 -0.99 6.01 2.68
C ALA A 72 -2.15 5.42 1.88
N ASN A 73 -1.95 5.24 0.58
CA ASN A 73 -2.91 4.59 -0.31
C ASN A 73 -2.19 3.61 -1.25
N GLN A 74 -2.91 2.61 -1.74
CA GLN A 74 -2.43 1.73 -2.79
C GLN A 74 -2.60 2.39 -4.15
N VAL A 75 -1.52 2.51 -4.93
CA VAL A 75 -1.57 3.16 -6.25
C VAL A 75 -1.82 2.19 -7.41
N LYS A 76 -1.54 0.90 -7.21
CA LYS A 76 -1.88 -0.17 -8.14
C LYS A 76 -1.92 -1.53 -7.45
N SER A 77 -2.53 -2.51 -8.11
CA SER A 77 -2.59 -3.90 -7.65
C SER A 77 -1.20 -4.46 -7.35
N THR A 78 -1.13 -5.34 -6.36
CA THR A 78 0.11 -6.00 -5.96
C THR A 78 0.59 -6.91 -7.07
N GLU A 79 1.88 -6.85 -7.39
CA GLU A 79 2.49 -7.69 -8.42
C GLU A 79 3.39 -8.75 -7.78
N VAL A 80 3.51 -9.89 -8.45
CA VAL A 80 4.40 -10.98 -8.05
C VAL A 80 5.48 -11.19 -9.10
N LEU A 81 6.72 -11.34 -8.64
CA LEU A 81 7.83 -11.80 -9.45
C LEU A 81 8.19 -13.23 -9.01
N PHE A 82 7.99 -14.18 -9.92
CA PHE A 82 8.48 -15.54 -9.74
C PHE A 82 9.86 -15.69 -10.37
N GLN A 83 10.83 -16.04 -9.54
CA GLN A 83 12.14 -16.53 -9.96
C GLN A 83 12.19 -18.05 -9.79
N GLU A 84 13.26 -18.68 -10.25
CA GLU A 84 13.43 -20.13 -10.15
C GLU A 84 13.24 -20.62 -8.70
N ASP A 85 13.90 -19.94 -7.77
CA ASP A 85 13.99 -20.27 -6.35
C ASP A 85 13.17 -19.37 -5.43
N SER A 86 12.76 -18.18 -5.88
CA SER A 86 12.15 -17.18 -5.00
C SER A 86 10.88 -16.51 -5.55
N THR A 87 10.06 -16.00 -4.63
CA THR A 87 8.81 -15.27 -4.93
C THR A 87 8.86 -13.92 -4.23
N SER A 88 8.95 -12.84 -5.01
CA SER A 88 8.93 -11.48 -4.46
C SER A 88 7.59 -10.80 -4.73
N LEU A 89 7.03 -10.17 -3.70
CA LEU A 89 5.85 -9.31 -3.82
C LEU A 89 6.26 -7.84 -3.97
N TYR A 90 5.58 -7.13 -4.86
CA TYR A 90 5.73 -5.69 -5.06
C TYR A 90 4.42 -5.02 -4.70
N ILE A 91 4.43 -4.28 -3.58
CA ILE A 91 3.28 -3.52 -3.08
C ILE A 91 3.54 -2.05 -3.36
N TYR A 92 2.64 -1.43 -4.11
CA TYR A 92 2.80 -0.07 -4.60
C TYR A 92 1.97 0.88 -3.74
N VAL A 93 2.67 1.74 -3.01
CA VAL A 93 2.09 2.59 -1.97
C VAL A 93 2.56 4.02 -2.18
N GLU A 94 1.63 4.97 -2.10
CA GLU A 94 1.95 6.40 -2.02
C GLU A 94 1.68 6.93 -0.62
N LYS A 95 2.43 7.98 -0.23
CA LYS A 95 2.18 8.70 1.02
C LYS A 95 1.09 9.75 0.82
N SER A 96 0.04 9.67 1.62
CA SER A 96 -1.06 10.63 1.60
C SER A 96 -0.68 11.91 2.38
N LYS A 97 -1.06 13.07 1.83
CA LYS A 97 -0.88 14.38 2.48
C LYS A 97 -2.00 14.62 3.48
N SER A 98 -1.84 14.09 4.69
CA SER A 98 -2.96 13.95 5.64
C SER A 98 -2.87 14.89 6.84
N ASN A 99 -1.84 15.74 6.85
CA ASN A 99 -1.67 16.77 7.85
C ASN A 99 -2.60 17.94 7.54
N THR A 100 -3.26 18.46 8.57
CA THR A 100 -4.07 19.68 8.44
C THR A 100 -3.68 20.70 9.50
N PHE A 101 -3.84 21.96 9.13
CA PHE A 101 -3.62 23.13 9.95
C PHE A 101 -4.83 24.03 9.73
N ASP A 102 -5.59 24.29 10.78
CA ASP A 102 -6.76 25.16 10.77
C ASP A 102 -6.62 26.16 11.91
N GLY A 103 -6.86 27.43 11.66
CA GLY A 103 -6.72 28.45 12.71
C GLY A 103 -7.20 29.81 12.26
N PHE A 104 -7.32 30.72 13.21
CA PHE A 104 -7.61 32.13 12.96
C PHE A 104 -6.85 33.01 13.94
N LEU A 105 -6.67 34.26 13.53
CA LEU A 105 -6.07 35.31 14.33
C LEU A 105 -6.96 36.55 14.19
N GLY A 106 -7.53 36.98 15.30
CA GLY A 106 -8.29 38.20 15.48
C GLY A 106 -7.40 39.30 16.05
N PHE A 107 -7.72 40.53 15.67
CA PHE A 107 -7.03 41.74 16.11
C PHE A 107 -8.11 42.68 16.66
N GLY A 108 -7.93 43.15 17.89
CA GLY A 108 -8.87 44.02 18.58
C GLY A 108 -8.14 45.16 19.28
N THR A 109 -8.86 46.18 19.72
CA THR A 109 -8.32 47.19 20.64
C THR A 109 -9.04 47.00 21.97
N ASN A 110 -8.29 46.90 23.05
CA ASN A 110 -8.86 46.80 24.38
C ASN A 110 -9.50 48.14 24.76
N ASP A 111 -10.79 48.13 25.06
CA ASP A 111 -11.57 49.35 25.32
C ASP A 111 -11.13 50.09 26.60
N GLU A 112 -10.52 49.40 27.57
CA GLU A 112 -10.05 50.00 28.83
C GLU A 112 -8.64 50.57 28.70
N THR A 113 -7.76 49.88 27.97
CA THR A 113 -6.33 50.22 27.89
C THR A 113 -5.96 50.93 26.58
N ASN A 114 -6.85 50.97 25.60
CA ASN A 114 -6.62 51.43 24.22
C ASN A 114 -5.41 50.76 23.53
N LYS A 115 -5.05 49.54 23.98
CA LYS A 115 -3.93 48.78 23.41
C LYS A 115 -4.43 47.75 22.40
N LEU A 116 -3.60 47.49 21.39
CA LEU A 116 -3.81 46.42 20.42
C LEU A 116 -3.74 45.06 21.14
N GLU A 117 -4.77 44.24 20.96
CA GLU A 117 -4.87 42.86 21.43
C GLU A 117 -5.00 41.90 20.25
N PHE A 118 -4.49 40.69 20.47
CA PHE A 118 -4.51 39.61 19.50
C PHE A 118 -5.12 38.39 20.17
N ASP A 119 -6.17 37.85 19.55
CA ASP A 119 -6.80 36.61 19.97
C ASP A 119 -6.68 35.60 18.85
N GLY A 120 -6.46 34.33 19.16
CA GLY A 120 -6.30 33.35 18.11
C GLY A 120 -6.63 31.93 18.55
N PHE A 121 -6.90 31.11 17.54
CA PHE A 121 -7.10 29.69 17.70
C PHE A 121 -6.25 28.94 16.68
N LEU A 122 -5.67 27.83 17.13
CA LEU A 122 -4.86 26.96 16.29
C LEU A 122 -5.21 25.50 16.54
N ASN A 123 -5.50 24.79 15.45
CA ASN A 123 -5.73 23.36 15.42
C ASN A 123 -4.78 22.70 14.42
N LEU A 124 -3.95 21.80 14.95
CA LEU A 124 -2.94 21.06 14.21
C LEU A 124 -3.27 19.57 14.28
N ARG A 125 -3.43 18.93 13.12
CA ARG A 125 -3.55 17.48 13.02
C ARG A 125 -2.42 16.94 12.17
N LEU A 126 -1.49 16.25 12.83
CA LEU A 126 -0.33 15.62 12.20
C LEU A 126 -0.54 14.10 12.17
N ILE A 127 -0.39 13.48 11.00
CA ILE A 127 -0.62 12.04 10.78
C ILE A 127 0.63 11.44 10.14
N ASN A 128 1.23 10.48 10.84
CA ASN A 128 2.40 9.72 10.40
C ASN A 128 3.60 10.58 9.93
N ASN A 129 3.88 11.68 10.64
CA ASN A 129 5.00 12.58 10.33
C ASN A 129 6.36 11.90 10.54
N LEU A 130 6.44 10.99 11.51
CA LEU A 130 7.65 10.24 11.85
C LEU A 130 7.77 8.90 11.13
N ASN A 131 6.76 8.51 10.33
CA ASN A 131 6.72 7.25 9.58
C ASN A 131 6.64 5.97 10.47
N TYR A 132 5.94 6.04 11.61
CA TYR A 132 5.70 4.90 12.50
C TYR A 132 4.24 4.38 12.49
N GLY A 133 3.35 5.05 11.76
CA GLY A 133 1.90 4.82 11.80
C GLY A 133 1.16 6.06 12.28
#